data_AF-A0A2A2AGB7-F1
#
_entry.id   AF-A0A2A2AGB7-F1
#
_cell.length_a   1.000
_cell.length_b   1.000
_cell.length_c   1.000
_cell.angle_alpha   90.00
_cell.angle_beta   90.00
_cell.angle_gamma   90.00
#
_symmetry.space_group_name_H-M   'P 1'
#
loop_
_entity.id
_entity.type
_entity.pdbx_description
1 polymer ?
#
loop_
_entity_poly.entity_id
_entity_poly.type
_entity_poly.pdbx_seq_one_letter_code
_entity_poly.pdbx_strand_id
1 'polypeptide(L)' 'MRKLSPEARQERRRQVIKLRRQGWTYEAIAAELGLSRTGVFDICKRFDE' A
#
# COMPACT_ATOMS: atom_id res chain seq x y z
N MET A 1 11.31 17.36 8.25
CA MET A 1 10.77 16.16 7.56
C MET A 1 9.25 16.22 7.59
N ARG A 2 8.59 16.47 6.46
CA ARG A 2 7.11 16.52 6.40
C ARG A 2 6.59 15.09 6.61
N LYS A 3 6.19 14.76 7.84
CA LYS A 3 5.39 13.55 8.12
C LYS A 3 4.17 13.63 7.21
N LEU A 4 3.98 12.66 6.29
CA LEU A 4 2.71 12.54 5.57
C LEU A 4 1.57 12.61 6.58
N SER A 5 0.61 13.50 6.34
CA SER A 5 -0.61 13.58 7.13
C SER A 5 -1.21 12.17 7.27
N PRO A 6 -1.79 11.84 8.43
CA PRO A 6 -2.38 10.53 8.68
C PRO A 6 -3.36 10.10 7.58
N GLU A 7 -4.07 11.05 6.99
CA GLU A 7 -4.99 10.86 5.86
C GLU A 7 -4.29 10.35 4.60
N ALA A 8 -3.17 10.97 4.21
CA ALA A 8 -2.41 10.53 3.04
C ALA A 8 -1.82 9.12 3.21
N ARG A 9 -1.55 8.70 4.45
CA ARG A 9 -1.19 7.30 4.75
C ARG A 9 -2.38 6.36 4.65
N GLN A 10 -3.56 6.76 5.10
CA GLN A 10 -4.77 5.94 4.93
C GLN A 10 -5.17 5.79 3.46
N GLU A 11 -5.05 6.85 2.67
CA GLU A 11 -5.33 6.80 1.24
C GLU A 11 -4.38 5.86 0.50
N ARG A 12 -3.07 5.92 0.78
CA ARG A 12 -2.10 4.95 0.26
C ARG A 12 -2.42 3.50 0.64
N ARG A 13 -2.83 3.26 1.89
CA ARG A 13 -3.22 1.91 2.34
C ARG A 13 -4.44 1.40 1.55
N ARG A 14 -5.45 2.24 1.37
CA ARG A 14 -6.64 1.90 0.56
C ARG A 14 -6.26 1.57 -0.89
N GLN A 15 -5.32 2.32 -1.48
CA GLN A 15 -4.82 2.03 -2.83
C GLN A 15 -4.11 0.67 -2.91
N VAL A 16 -3.25 0.35 -1.94
CA VAL A 16 -2.56 -0.95 -1.87
C VAL A 16 -3.57 -2.11 -1.85
N ILE A 17 -4.57 -2.05 -0.97
CA ILE A 17 -5.57 -3.12 -0.83
C ILE A 17 -6.44 -3.22 -2.09
N LYS A 18 -6.83 -2.08 -2.67
CA LYS A 18 -7.61 -2.07 -3.91
C LYS A 18 -6.87 -2.76 -5.05
N LEU A 19 -5.59 -2.42 -5.27
CA LEU A 19 -4.76 -3.05 -6.29
C LEU A 19 -4.53 -4.54 -5.97
N ARG A 20 -4.36 -4.89 -4.70
CA ARG A 20 -4.23 -6.30 -4.29
C ARG A 20 -5.47 -7.12 -4.60
N ARG A 21 -6.66 -6.59 -4.30
CA ARG A 21 -7.95 -7.22 -4.64
C ARG A 21 -8.20 -7.32 -6.14
N GLN A 22 -7.56 -6.46 -6.95
CA GLN A 22 -7.54 -6.58 -8.41
C GLN A 22 -6.60 -7.69 -8.93
N GLY A 23 -5.89 -8.41 -8.05
CA GLY A 23 -4.99 -9.49 -8.41
C GLY A 23 -3.55 -9.03 -8.71
N TRP A 24 -3.19 -7.78 -8.43
CA TRP A 24 -1.85 -7.29 -8.65
C TRP A 24 -0.84 -7.94 -7.70
N THR A 25 0.39 -8.12 -8.19
CA THR A 25 1.51 -8.64 -7.39
C THR A 25 2.05 -7.55 -6.46
N TYR A 26 2.67 -7.95 -5.34
CA TYR A 26 3.22 -6.99 -4.38
C TYR A 26 4.30 -6.09 -4.98
N GLU A 27 5.07 -6.61 -5.94
CA GLU A 27 6.11 -5.85 -6.65
C GLU A 27 5.53 -4.81 -7.59
N ALA A 28 4.46 -5.15 -8.33
CA ALA A 28 3.78 -4.19 -9.20
C ALA A 28 3.14 -3.05 -8.39
N ILE A 29 2.49 -3.38 -7.28
CA ILE A 29 1.89 -2.38 -6.37
C ILE A 29 2.97 -1.48 -5.74
N ALA A 30 4.11 -2.07 -5.37
CA ALA A 30 5.25 -1.35 -4.82
C ALA A 30 5.83 -0.37 -5.83
N ALA A 31 6.02 -0.80 -7.08
CA ALA A 31 6.51 0.05 -8.16
C ALA A 31 5.54 1.19 -8.48
N GLU A 32 4.25 0.90 -8.60
CA GLU A 32 3.20 1.89 -8.93
C GLU A 32 3.06 2.97 -7.85
N LEU A 33 3.10 2.57 -6.58
CA LEU A 33 2.88 3.50 -5.45
C LEU A 33 4.20 4.09 -4.90
N GLY A 34 5.35 3.75 -5.47
CA GLY A 34 6.66 4.14 -4.97
C GLY A 34 6.93 3.65 -3.55
N LEU A 35 6.44 2.45 -3.22
CA LEU A 35 6.60 1.81 -1.92
C LEU A 35 7.62 0.67 -1.99
N SER A 36 8.14 0.28 -0.84
CA SER A 36 8.90 -0.97 -0.72
C SER A 36 7.95 -2.17 -0.74
N ARG A 37 8.37 -3.28 -1.37
CA ARG A 37 7.67 -4.57 -1.31
C ARG A 37 7.29 -4.96 0.12
N THR A 38 8.18 -4.75 1.08
CA THR A 38 7.94 -5.02 2.52
C THR A 38 6.84 -4.12 3.09
N GLY A 39 6.74 -2.87 2.67
CA GLY A 39 5.69 -1.94 3.09
C GLY A 39 4.32 -2.35 2.55
N VAL A 40 4.27 -2.77 1.28
CA VAL A 40 3.05 -3.33 0.67
C VAL A 40 2.62 -4.61 1.39
N PHE A 41 3.57 -5.49 1.73
CA PHE A 41 3.29 -6.71 2.49
C PHE A 41 2.75 -6.42 3.89
N ASP A 42 3.34 -5.51 4.66
CA ASP A 42 2.86 -5.15 6.01
C ASP A 42 1.45 -4.53 5.96
N ILE A 43 1.17 -3.70 4.95
CA ILE A 43 -0.15 -3.11 4.72
C ILE A 43 -1.17 -4.20 4.38
N CYS A 44 -0.87 -5.08 3.44
CA CYS A 44 -1.75 -6.19 3.09
C CYS A 44 -1.99 -7.08 4.32
N LYS A 45 -0.94 -7.45 5.05
CA LYS A 45 -1.05 -8.32 6.23
C LYS A 45 -1.89 -7.71 7.36
N ARG A 46 -1.86 -6.40 7.55
CA ARG A 46 -2.57 -5.71 8.65
C ARG A 46 -3.99 -5.27 8.31
N PHE A 47 -4.33 -5.10 7.03
CA PHE A 47 -5.56 -4.44 6.62
C PHE A 47 -6.35 -5.18 5.53
N ASP A 48 -5.83 -6.28 4.97
CA ASP A 48 -6.59 -7.17 4.09
C ASP A 48 -7.46 -8.07 4.97
N GLU A 49 -8.71 -7.62 5.22
CA GLU A 49 -9.81 -8.40 5.80
C GLU A 49 -10.79 -8.83 4.70
#